data_AF-A0A1Y2TU31-F1
#
_entry.id   AF-A0A1Y2TU31-F1
#
_cell.length_a   1.000
_cell.length_b   1.000
_cell.length_c   1.000
_cell.angle_alpha   90.00
_cell.angle_beta   90.00
_cell.angle_gamma   90.00
#
_symmetry.space_group_name_H-M   'P 1'
#
loop_
_entity.id
_entity.type
_entity.pdbx_description
1 polymer ?
#
loop_
_entity_poly.entity_id
_entity_poly.type
_entity_poly.pdbx_seq_one_letter_code
_entity_poly.pdbx_strand_id
1 'polypeptide(L)'
;MKLYPPRTLSLKIGVIFHGLSAAQINLSNVNTTGLSATCVSVLQQSVACDPLLLQVGFGRYEDDVTLSTVCTSSCATALTTYIRRINQACGTTRYDGGDGYFYLAAFGAELTYERYQITCL
;
A
#
# COMPACT_ATOMS: atom_id res chain seq x y z
N MET A 1 18.53 65.45 12.89
CA MET A 1 17.56 64.81 11.95
C MET A 1 17.50 63.33 12.29
N LYS A 2 16.34 62.81 12.71
CA LYS A 2 16.15 61.39 13.06
C LYS A 2 15.79 60.62 11.79
N LEU A 3 16.63 59.69 11.35
CA LEU A 3 16.31 58.74 10.27
C LEU A 3 15.48 57.58 10.85
N TYR A 4 14.33 57.29 10.25
CA TYR A 4 13.54 56.08 10.49
C TYR A 4 13.95 54.99 9.49
N PRO A 5 14.14 53.72 9.92
CA PRO A 5 14.40 52.61 9.00
C PRO A 5 13.12 52.19 8.27
N PRO A 6 13.22 51.67 7.02
CA PRO A 6 12.06 51.20 6.28
C PRO A 6 11.50 49.90 6.86
N ARG A 7 10.17 49.81 6.95
CA ARG A 7 9.44 48.58 7.31
C ARG A 7 9.74 47.48 6.30
N THR A 8 10.39 46.41 6.75
CA THR A 8 10.55 45.17 5.98
C THR A 8 9.19 44.49 5.76
N LEU A 9 8.77 44.42 4.50
CA LEU A 9 7.61 43.67 4.05
C LEU A 9 8.02 42.19 3.99
N SER A 10 7.79 41.42 5.05
CA SER A 10 8.05 39.98 5.03
C SER A 10 6.99 39.26 4.21
N LEU A 11 7.31 38.97 2.94
CA LEU A 11 6.55 38.07 2.08
C LEU A 11 6.63 36.65 2.67
N LYS A 12 5.59 36.21 3.37
CA LYS A 12 5.46 34.83 3.82
C LYS A 12 5.18 33.95 2.60
N ILE A 13 6.23 33.41 1.99
CA ILE A 13 6.12 32.33 1.00
C ILE A 13 5.59 31.12 1.76
N GLY A 14 4.27 30.90 1.70
CA GLY A 14 3.66 29.66 2.16
C GLY A 14 4.05 28.55 1.20
N VAL A 15 4.94 27.66 1.62
CA VAL A 15 5.17 26.40 0.91
C VAL A 15 3.90 25.57 1.08
N ILE A 16 3.06 25.55 0.04
CA ILE A 16 1.95 24.61 -0.04
C ILE A 16 2.58 23.24 -0.34
N PHE A 17 2.78 22.45 0.70
CA PHE A 17 3.04 21.02 0.58
C PHE A 17 1.79 20.40 -0.05
N HIS A 18 1.79 20.27 -1.37
CA HIS A 18 0.86 19.38 -2.06
C HIS A 18 1.32 17.98 -1.69
N GLY A 19 0.73 17.43 -0.63
CA GLY A 19 0.91 16.02 -0.30
C GLY A 19 0.50 15.22 -1.52
N LEU A 20 1.46 14.59 -2.20
CA LEU A 20 1.18 13.56 -3.19
C LEU A 20 0.38 12.49 -2.43
N SER A 21 -0.94 12.47 -2.64
CA SER A 21 -1.75 11.37 -2.16
C SER A 21 -1.18 10.13 -2.83
N ALA A 22 -0.49 9.28 -2.06
CA ALA A 22 -0.13 7.96 -2.56
C ALA A 22 -1.42 7.30 -3.01
N ALA A 23 -1.41 6.70 -4.20
CA ALA A 23 -2.50 5.85 -4.63
C ALA A 23 -2.75 4.78 -3.55
N GLN A 24 -4.02 4.43 -3.34
CA GLN A 24 -4.43 3.49 -2.31
C GLN A 24 -5.19 2.34 -2.93
N ILE A 25 -4.88 1.13 -2.49
CA ILE A 25 -5.55 -0.10 -2.93
C ILE A 25 -5.96 -0.95 -1.75
N ASN A 26 -7.06 -1.68 -1.93
CA ASN A 26 -7.42 -2.78 -1.07
C ASN A 26 -7.03 -4.09 -1.77
N LEU A 27 -6.23 -4.90 -1.08
CA LEU A 27 -5.67 -6.14 -1.63
C LEU A 27 -6.47 -7.39 -1.27
N SER A 28 -7.47 -7.28 -0.38
CA SER A 28 -8.22 -8.43 0.12
C SER A 28 -9.65 -8.45 -0.40
N ASN A 29 -10.00 -9.54 -1.08
CA ASN A 29 -11.37 -9.91 -1.46
C ASN A 29 -11.85 -11.20 -0.77
N VAL A 30 -11.28 -11.55 0.39
CA VAL A 30 -11.58 -12.81 1.08
C VAL A 30 -12.96 -12.82 1.76
N ASN A 31 -13.57 -14.00 1.88
CA ASN A 31 -14.73 -14.19 2.74
C ASN A 31 -14.30 -14.03 4.20
N THR A 32 -14.92 -13.09 4.91
CA THR A 32 -14.54 -12.74 6.29
C THR A 32 -15.30 -13.55 7.35
N THR A 33 -16.20 -14.44 6.94
CA THR A 33 -16.97 -15.28 7.85
C THR A 33 -16.04 -16.16 8.69
N GLY A 34 -16.17 -16.06 10.01
CA GLY A 34 -15.33 -16.82 10.96
C GLY A 34 -13.94 -16.22 11.22
N LEU A 35 -13.56 -15.12 10.55
CA LEU A 35 -12.33 -14.39 10.86
C LEU A 35 -12.52 -13.46 12.07
N SER A 36 -11.44 -13.23 12.81
CA SER A 36 -11.46 -12.24 13.91
C SER A 36 -11.62 -10.82 13.35
N ALA A 37 -12.29 -9.95 14.10
CA ALA A 37 -12.44 -8.54 13.72
C ALA A 37 -11.10 -7.84 13.45
N THR A 38 -10.06 -8.21 14.22
CA THR A 38 -8.70 -7.71 14.01
C THR A 38 -8.11 -8.16 12.68
N CYS A 39 -8.24 -9.44 12.32
CA CYS A 39 -7.79 -9.95 11.03
C CYS A 39 -8.55 -9.28 9.88
N VAL A 40 -9.87 -9.16 9.98
CA VAL A 40 -10.71 -8.48 8.97
C VAL A 40 -10.28 -7.02 8.78
N SER A 41 -10.10 -6.28 9.87
CA SER A 41 -9.67 -4.87 9.81
C SER A 41 -8.31 -4.70 9.14
N VAL A 42 -7.38 -5.64 9.37
CA VAL A 42 -6.07 -5.59 8.73
C VAL A 42 -6.18 -5.96 7.26
N LEU A 43 -6.88 -7.04 6.91
CA LEU A 43 -7.07 -7.48 5.53
C LEU A 43 -7.65 -6.37 4.65
N GLN A 44 -8.64 -5.65 5.17
CA GLN A 44 -9.36 -4.59 4.46
C GLN A 44 -8.68 -3.21 4.55
N GLN A 45 -7.49 -3.10 5.15
CA GLN A 45 -6.81 -1.82 5.24
C GLN A 45 -6.35 -1.34 3.85
N SER A 46 -6.43 -0.03 3.61
CA SER A 46 -5.82 0.58 2.42
C SER A 46 -4.30 0.48 2.47
N VAL A 47 -3.70 0.08 1.36
CA VAL A 47 -2.26 -0.01 1.14
C VAL A 47 -1.83 1.11 0.19
N ALA A 48 -0.83 1.90 0.58
CA ALA A 48 -0.32 3.03 -0.20
C ALA A 48 0.55 2.56 -1.38
N CYS A 49 -0.09 1.98 -2.39
CA CYS A 49 0.49 1.49 -3.64
C CYS A 49 -0.43 1.84 -4.81
N ASP A 50 0.16 1.94 -6.00
CA ASP A 50 -0.61 2.13 -7.22
C ASP A 50 -1.42 0.86 -7.60
N PRO A 51 -2.66 0.98 -8.11
CA PRO A 51 -3.46 -0.13 -8.61
C PRO A 51 -2.83 -0.96 -9.72
N LEU A 52 -1.86 -0.40 -10.46
CA LEU A 52 -1.05 -1.16 -11.41
C LEU A 52 -0.33 -2.33 -10.74
N LEU A 53 -0.12 -2.31 -9.42
CA LEU A 53 0.41 -3.44 -8.68
C LEU A 53 -0.37 -4.75 -8.91
N LEU A 54 -1.68 -4.67 -9.12
CA LEU A 54 -2.52 -5.86 -9.37
C LEU A 54 -2.30 -6.45 -10.77
N GLN A 55 -1.64 -5.71 -11.66
CA GLN A 55 -1.42 -6.06 -13.07
C GLN A 55 0.02 -6.49 -13.36
N VAL A 56 0.96 -6.18 -12.47
CA VAL A 56 2.37 -6.60 -12.59
C VAL A 56 2.60 -8.00 -12.04
N GLY A 57 3.70 -8.63 -12.48
CA GLY A 57 4.20 -9.86 -11.88
C GLY A 57 4.66 -10.88 -12.91
N PHE A 58 4.39 -12.16 -12.61
CA PHE A 58 4.97 -13.30 -13.31
C PHE A 58 4.72 -13.31 -14.83
N GLY A 59 5.78 -13.67 -15.57
CA GLY A 59 5.68 -14.04 -16.99
C GLY A 59 5.55 -12.87 -17.97
N ARG A 60 5.78 -11.64 -17.53
CA ARG A 60 5.77 -10.44 -18.37
C ARG A 60 6.94 -9.51 -18.05
N TYR A 61 7.36 -8.75 -19.05
CA TYR A 61 8.24 -7.61 -18.87
C TYR A 61 7.38 -6.36 -18.76
N GLU A 62 7.69 -5.50 -17.79
CA GLU A 62 7.00 -4.22 -17.63
C GLU A 62 7.78 -3.10 -18.30
N ASP A 63 7.06 -2.11 -18.82
CA ASP A 63 7.67 -0.87 -19.33
C ASP A 63 8.12 0.06 -18.19
N ASP A 64 9.00 1.01 -18.53
CA ASP A 64 9.58 1.95 -17.55
C ASP A 64 8.51 2.78 -16.82
N VAL A 65 7.39 3.08 -17.49
CA VAL A 65 6.28 3.85 -16.90
C VAL A 65 5.60 3.03 -15.80
N THR A 66 5.34 1.76 -16.07
CA THR A 66 4.76 0.81 -15.12
C THR A 66 5.69 0.59 -13.94
N LEU A 67 6.98 0.33 -14.20
CA LEU A 67 7.98 0.13 -13.16
C LEU A 67 8.13 1.36 -12.27
N SER A 68 8.29 2.56 -12.85
CA SER A 68 8.43 3.80 -12.06
C SER A 68 7.18 4.16 -11.26
N THR A 69 6.00 3.73 -11.70
CA THR A 69 4.74 3.93 -10.99
C THR A 69 4.59 2.97 -9.80
N VAL A 70 4.90 1.68 -9.99
CA VAL A 70 4.68 0.64 -8.97
C VAL A 70 5.87 0.52 -8.01
N CYS A 71 7.10 0.52 -8.52
CA CYS A 71 8.33 0.26 -7.77
C CYS A 71 8.82 1.49 -6.97
N THR A 72 7.91 2.09 -6.20
CA THR A 72 8.21 3.22 -5.31
C THR A 72 8.60 2.72 -3.91
N SER A 73 9.46 3.47 -3.22
CA SER A 73 9.84 3.17 -1.83
C SER A 73 8.65 3.22 -0.87
N SER A 74 7.66 4.07 -1.16
CA SER A 74 6.40 4.12 -0.42
C SER A 74 5.61 2.82 -0.57
N CYS A 75 5.51 2.26 -1.78
CA CYS A 75 4.81 1.02 -2.01
C CYS A 75 5.51 -0.18 -1.36
N ALA A 76 6.85 -0.27 -1.47
CA ALA A 76 7.66 -1.25 -0.75
C ALA A 76 7.38 -1.24 0.76
N THR A 77 7.40 -0.04 1.37
CA THR A 77 7.16 0.13 2.81
C THR A 77 5.73 -0.24 3.20
N ALA A 78 4.75 0.15 2.39
CA ALA A 78 3.34 -0.13 2.60
C ALA A 78 3.05 -1.64 2.54
N LEU A 79 3.57 -2.33 1.53
CA LEU A 79 3.40 -3.79 1.37
C LEU A 79 4.09 -4.57 2.48
N THR A 80 5.33 -4.23 2.81
CA THR A 80 6.06 -4.88 3.92
C THR A 80 5.31 -4.71 5.24
N THR A 81 4.77 -3.52 5.48
CA THR A 81 3.94 -3.25 6.66
C THR A 81 2.63 -4.02 6.63
N TYR A 82 1.97 -4.11 5.48
CA TYR A 82 0.73 -4.85 5.31
C TYR A 82 0.89 -6.34 5.60
N ILE A 83 1.87 -7.00 4.97
CA ILE A 83 2.18 -8.42 5.21
C ILE A 83 2.48 -8.69 6.68
N ARG A 84 3.33 -7.86 7.30
CA ARG A 84 3.65 -8.02 8.72
C ARG A 84 2.39 -7.96 9.59
N ARG A 85 1.49 -7.01 9.32
CA ARG A 85 0.24 -6.87 10.08
C ARG A 85 -0.69 -8.07 9.86
N ILE A 86 -0.82 -8.55 8.62
CA ILE A 86 -1.62 -9.73 8.31
C ILE A 86 -1.10 -10.94 9.07
N ASN A 87 0.21 -11.19 9.04
CA ASN A 87 0.81 -12.33 9.72
C ASN A 87 0.60 -12.27 11.24
N GLN A 88 0.57 -11.07 11.82
CA GLN A 88 0.29 -10.87 13.24
C GLN A 88 -1.20 -11.02 13.60
N ALA A 89 -2.11 -10.53 12.75
CA ALA A 89 -3.54 -10.47 13.06
C ALA A 89 -4.31 -11.73 12.62
N CYS A 90 -3.93 -12.31 11.49
CA CYS A 90 -4.58 -13.46 10.88
C CYS A 90 -3.84 -14.76 11.16
N GLY A 91 -2.51 -14.73 11.32
CA GLY A 91 -1.69 -15.93 11.57
C GLY A 91 -1.99 -17.04 10.54
N THR A 92 -2.26 -18.25 11.03
CA THR A 92 -2.61 -19.41 10.20
C THR A 92 -4.13 -19.58 10.01
N THR A 93 -4.93 -18.53 10.26
CA THR A 93 -6.39 -18.59 10.12
C THR A 93 -6.77 -18.86 8.68
N ARG A 94 -7.78 -19.71 8.49
CA ARG A 94 -8.34 -20.06 7.18
C ARG A 94 -9.78 -19.60 7.07
N TYR A 95 -10.21 -19.29 5.84
CA TYR A 95 -11.60 -19.01 5.50
C TYR A 95 -12.09 -20.01 4.45
N ASP A 96 -13.40 -20.22 4.43
CA ASP A 96 -14.08 -21.02 3.40
C ASP A 96 -14.23 -20.19 2.11
N GLY A 97 -13.64 -20.68 1.03
CA GLY A 97 -13.67 -20.04 -0.29
C GLY A 97 -15.02 -20.16 -1.01
N GLY A 98 -15.96 -20.97 -0.50
CA GLY A 98 -17.24 -21.25 -1.12
C GLY A 98 -17.17 -22.24 -2.29
N ASP A 99 -15.99 -22.75 -2.60
CA ASP A 99 -15.66 -23.69 -3.66
C ASP A 99 -15.32 -25.10 -3.11
N GLY A 100 -15.57 -25.32 -1.82
CA GLY A 100 -15.22 -26.55 -1.10
C GLY A 100 -13.78 -26.57 -0.58
N TYR A 101 -13.01 -25.48 -0.77
CA TYR A 101 -11.64 -25.35 -0.27
C TYR A 101 -11.54 -24.30 0.85
N PHE A 102 -10.50 -24.47 1.67
CA PHE A 102 -10.15 -23.54 2.74
C PHE A 102 -8.80 -22.89 2.44
N TYR A 103 -8.77 -21.56 2.44
CA TYR A 103 -7.59 -20.78 2.08
C TYR A 103 -7.04 -20.06 3.30
N LEU A 104 -5.71 -19.90 3.37
CA LEU A 104 -5.11 -19.02 4.36
C LEU A 104 -5.59 -17.59 4.10
N ALA A 105 -6.03 -16.90 5.15
CA ALA A 105 -6.44 -15.50 5.04
C ALA A 105 -5.31 -14.60 4.49
N ALA A 106 -4.05 -14.95 4.75
CA ALA A 106 -2.88 -14.22 4.29
C ALA A 106 -2.51 -14.45 2.81
N PHE A 107 -3.00 -15.53 2.19
CA PHE A 107 -2.47 -16.03 0.91
C PHE A 107 -2.48 -14.99 -0.22
N GLY A 108 -3.60 -14.27 -0.41
CA GLY A 108 -3.70 -13.27 -1.47
C GLY A 108 -2.75 -12.07 -1.27
N ALA A 109 -2.54 -11.68 -0.01
CA ALA A 109 -1.59 -10.62 0.30
C ALA A 109 -0.16 -11.07 0.04
N GLU A 110 0.22 -12.28 0.48
CA GLU A 110 1.55 -12.87 0.25
C GLU A 110 1.86 -12.96 -1.24
N LEU A 111 0.91 -13.45 -2.04
CA LEU A 111 1.08 -13.52 -3.50
C LEU A 111 1.30 -12.15 -4.13
N THR A 112 0.58 -11.11 -3.66
CA THR A 112 0.77 -9.74 -4.14
C THR A 112 2.14 -9.19 -3.76
N TYR A 113 2.60 -9.50 -2.54
CA TYR A 113 3.94 -9.12 -2.09
C TYR A 113 5.03 -9.80 -2.93
N GLU A 114 4.91 -11.08 -3.21
CA GLU A 114 5.85 -11.81 -4.07
C GLU A 114 5.90 -11.24 -5.49
N ARG A 115 4.74 -10.89 -6.08
CA ARG A 115 4.68 -10.21 -7.38
C ARG A 115 5.46 -8.89 -7.35
N TYR A 116 5.27 -8.08 -6.31
CA TYR A 116 6.05 -6.86 -6.13
C TYR A 116 7.55 -7.14 -6.06
N GLN A 117 7.97 -8.12 -5.25
CA GLN A 117 9.38 -8.46 -5.08
C GLN A 117 10.02 -8.82 -6.42
N ILE A 118 9.38 -9.69 -7.21
CA ILE A 118 9.92 -10.15 -8.49
C ILE A 118 9.96 -9.05 -9.54
N THR A 119 9.00 -8.12 -9.53
CA THR A 119 8.95 -7.02 -10.48
C THR A 119 9.95 -5.91 -10.14
N CYS A 120 10.23 -5.67 -8.85
CA CYS A 120 10.90 -4.44 -8.40
C CYS A 120 12.26 -4.65 -7.72
N LEU A 121 12.68 -5.88 -7.40
CA LEU A 121 13.92 -6.19 -6.66
C LEU A 121 14.72 -7.31 -7.33
#